data_AF-C3LVJ4-F1
#
_entry.id   AF-C3LVJ4-F1
#
_cell.length_a   1.000
_cell.length_b   1.000
_cell.length_c   1.000
_cell.angle_alpha   90.00
_cell.angle_beta   90.00
_cell.angle_gamma   90.00
#
_symmetry.space_group_name_H-M   'P 1'
#
loop_
_entity.id
_entity.type
_entity.pdbx_description
1 polymer ?
#
loop_
_entity_poly.entity_id
_entity_poly.type
_entity_poly.pdbx_seq_one_letter_code
_entity_poly.pdbx_strand_id
1 'polypeptide(L)'
;MSSPRLRVQFETLFEHFQGQDVETQLEDVTDILFCTRRNARIVLNKMEEEGWIEWHPAAGRGKLSQLIFKRSRADVSENLARRYLNEGKIGQAFAVLDQDAAKLTQVIESYLGVQHQEGLQVVRLPYYRQLSMLNPQKPMRRSEQHIARQVFSGLTRLDEEEQLQPDLAHAWQALSDTHWRFYLRPGVRFHNGNLLTTELIVQNLWQLRLLNLFAHIDRVDSPYPWAVDVHLQKPDTRLPLLLAEACAKILPAESDRNPDFDLMPVGTGPYKVVLNDEKRLVLQAFDGYFGFRPLLDRVEVWVIDEVHSSMVFPSLSNPMKTARGSSTEEVELDPGCTYLLLNRRNGVAKDEHWARYLTDKLNALNLFRLLPEEKIIELGVLPAYGLKPGWYHHSAAAQRTLPPESKELTIAYHAQHPMFPTVANAIKQLLSQDGITVNVIKYEHTVVETENVDIWIKPMGIANHRDDALAGWLLNYSDIEFLSKGEDFNQWVSLIDAWRADSSALFPAKELGKSLVEKHQLIPMFHCWLGISKDQCGALQNAKCNALGWFDFSQVWVKPDLSEH
;
A
#
# COMPACT_ATOMS: atom_id res chain seq x y z
N MET A 1 -22.13 -27.81 -6.06
CA MET A 1 -22.25 -26.33 -5.88
C MET A 1 -23.34 -26.05 -4.85
N SER A 2 -22.95 -25.92 -3.59
CA SER A 2 -23.87 -25.66 -2.47
C SER A 2 -24.36 -24.21 -2.45
N SER A 3 -25.66 -24.00 -2.63
CA SER A 3 -26.28 -22.67 -2.51
C SER A 3 -26.43 -22.23 -1.04
N PRO A 4 -26.57 -20.93 -0.73
CA PRO A 4 -26.95 -20.44 0.60
C PRO A 4 -28.16 -21.19 1.20
N ARG A 5 -29.11 -21.55 0.34
CA ARG A 5 -30.30 -22.33 0.71
C ARG A 5 -29.97 -23.74 1.23
N LEU A 6 -28.95 -24.39 0.67
CA LEU A 6 -28.52 -25.73 1.08
C LEU A 6 -27.93 -25.68 2.50
N ARG A 7 -27.18 -24.63 2.83
CA ARG A 7 -26.67 -24.39 4.20
C ARG A 7 -27.81 -24.26 5.19
N VAL A 8 -28.80 -23.39 4.94
CA VAL A 8 -29.94 -23.21 5.85
C VAL A 8 -30.67 -24.52 6.08
N GLN A 9 -30.84 -25.34 5.03
CA GLN A 9 -31.43 -26.66 5.14
C GLN A 9 -30.57 -27.61 6.01
N PHE A 10 -29.25 -27.55 5.89
CA PHE A 10 -28.33 -28.34 6.72
C PHE A 10 -28.44 -27.91 8.18
N GLU A 11 -28.39 -26.60 8.45
CA GLU A 11 -28.50 -26.03 9.80
C GLU A 11 -29.84 -26.40 10.44
N THR A 12 -30.94 -26.38 9.68
CA THR A 12 -32.26 -26.78 10.17
C THR A 12 -32.28 -28.24 10.63
N LEU A 13 -31.65 -29.15 9.86
CA LEU A 13 -31.53 -30.56 10.25
C LEU A 13 -30.57 -30.74 11.43
N PHE A 14 -29.42 -30.06 11.40
CA PHE A 14 -28.40 -30.14 12.43
C PHE A 14 -28.92 -29.64 13.79
N GLU A 15 -29.66 -28.53 13.82
CA GLU A 15 -30.29 -28.00 15.03
C GLU A 15 -31.38 -28.94 15.55
N HIS A 16 -32.23 -29.46 14.66
CA HIS A 16 -33.31 -30.38 15.05
C HIS A 16 -32.76 -31.66 15.71
N PHE A 17 -31.71 -32.24 15.14
CA PHE A 17 -31.08 -33.47 15.63
C PHE A 17 -29.90 -33.22 16.58
N GLN A 18 -29.65 -31.96 16.97
CA GLN A 18 -28.55 -31.57 17.86
C GLN A 18 -27.16 -32.06 17.40
N GLY A 19 -26.97 -32.20 16.08
CA GLY A 19 -25.74 -32.69 15.48
C GLY A 19 -25.42 -34.16 15.74
N GLN A 20 -26.36 -34.96 16.25
CA GLN A 20 -26.15 -36.39 16.49
C GLN A 20 -26.59 -37.23 15.29
N ASP A 21 -25.85 -38.30 15.03
CA ASP A 21 -26.23 -39.32 14.07
C ASP A 21 -27.55 -39.97 14.48
N VAL A 22 -28.47 -40.14 13.54
CA VAL A 22 -29.85 -40.51 13.85
C VAL A 22 -30.42 -41.47 12.83
N GLU A 23 -31.27 -42.38 13.31
CA GLU A 23 -32.18 -43.14 12.47
C GLU A 23 -33.51 -42.38 12.35
N THR A 24 -33.90 -42.01 11.13
CA THR A 24 -35.07 -41.15 10.87
C THR A 24 -35.83 -41.60 9.62
N GLN A 25 -37.11 -41.24 9.51
CA GLN A 25 -37.87 -41.46 8.28
C GLN A 25 -37.70 -40.28 7.32
N LEU A 26 -37.81 -40.57 6.02
CA LEU A 26 -37.82 -39.51 5.01
C LEU A 26 -38.99 -38.51 5.20
N GLU A 27 -40.08 -38.96 5.82
CA GLU A 27 -41.21 -38.09 6.18
C GLU A 27 -40.84 -37.07 7.27
N ASP A 28 -40.10 -37.47 8.28
CA ASP A 28 -39.62 -36.56 9.32
C ASP A 28 -38.72 -35.47 8.71
N VAL A 29 -37.83 -35.85 7.79
CA VAL A 29 -36.98 -34.90 7.06
C VAL A 29 -37.81 -33.93 6.20
N THR A 30 -38.90 -34.39 5.57
CA THR A 30 -39.78 -33.50 4.80
C THR A 30 -40.51 -32.49 5.68
N ASP A 31 -40.90 -32.90 6.87
CA ASP A 31 -41.59 -32.04 7.83
C ASP A 31 -40.63 -31.00 8.42
N ILE A 32 -39.42 -31.41 8.81
CA ILE A 32 -38.37 -30.51 9.32
C ILE A 32 -37.99 -29.45 8.28
N LEU A 33 -37.80 -29.87 7.01
CA LEU A 33 -37.40 -28.97 5.93
C LEU A 33 -38.57 -28.26 5.23
N PHE A 34 -39.82 -28.51 5.66
CA PHE A 34 -41.05 -28.01 5.04
C PHE A 34 -41.06 -28.17 3.52
N CYS A 35 -40.77 -29.37 3.01
CA CYS A 35 -40.65 -29.61 1.57
C CYS A 35 -41.18 -30.98 1.12
N THR A 36 -41.30 -31.18 -0.19
CA THR A 36 -41.78 -32.46 -0.74
C THR A 36 -40.73 -33.57 -0.60
N ARG A 37 -41.15 -34.84 -0.54
CA ARG A 37 -40.23 -36.00 -0.51
C ARG A 37 -39.18 -36.00 -1.63
N ARG A 38 -39.58 -35.55 -2.83
CA ARG A 38 -38.66 -35.41 -3.97
C ARG A 38 -37.58 -34.36 -3.67
N ASN A 39 -37.98 -33.22 -3.11
CA ASN A 39 -37.04 -32.15 -2.78
C ASN A 39 -36.12 -32.55 -1.61
N ALA A 40 -36.64 -33.20 -0.56
CA ALA A 40 -35.84 -33.70 0.55
C ALA A 40 -34.72 -34.64 0.06
N ARG A 41 -35.02 -35.58 -0.85
CA ARG A 41 -34.00 -36.44 -1.46
C ARG A 41 -32.93 -35.64 -2.23
N ILE A 42 -33.34 -34.65 -3.03
CA ILE A 42 -32.38 -33.81 -3.77
C ILE A 42 -31.48 -33.04 -2.81
N VAL A 43 -32.04 -32.52 -1.72
CA VAL A 43 -31.32 -31.77 -0.70
C VAL A 43 -30.31 -32.66 0.02
N LEU A 44 -30.75 -33.84 0.49
CA LEU A 44 -29.87 -34.81 1.16
C LEU A 44 -28.73 -35.26 0.25
N ASN A 45 -29.03 -35.63 -0.99
CA ASN A 45 -28.00 -36.03 -1.97
C ASN A 45 -26.98 -34.90 -2.21
N LYS A 46 -27.44 -33.64 -2.31
CA LYS A 46 -26.54 -32.49 -2.46
C LYS A 46 -25.67 -32.25 -1.23
N MET A 47 -26.20 -32.45 -0.03
CA MET A 47 -25.41 -32.35 1.20
C MET A 47 -24.36 -33.47 1.28
N GLU A 48 -24.70 -34.66 0.81
CA GLU A 48 -23.78 -35.81 0.72
C GLU A 48 -22.70 -35.59 -0.36
N GLU A 49 -23.05 -35.06 -1.54
CA GLU A 49 -22.09 -34.65 -2.57
C GLU A 49 -21.07 -33.60 -2.08
N GLU A 50 -21.50 -32.71 -1.17
CA GLU A 50 -20.61 -31.72 -0.52
C GLU A 50 -19.89 -32.30 0.72
N GLY A 51 -20.15 -33.56 1.08
CA GLY A 51 -19.52 -34.27 2.19
C GLY A 51 -19.94 -33.79 3.58
N TRP A 52 -21.10 -33.14 3.71
CA TRP A 52 -21.61 -32.62 4.98
C TRP A 52 -22.29 -33.69 5.82
N ILE A 53 -22.95 -34.63 5.14
CA ILE A 53 -23.66 -35.77 5.72
C ILE A 53 -23.34 -37.03 4.93
N GLU A 54 -23.71 -38.18 5.49
CA GLU A 54 -23.84 -39.45 4.79
C GLU A 54 -25.28 -39.94 5.00
N TRP A 55 -25.97 -40.33 3.92
CA TRP A 55 -27.38 -40.69 3.94
C TRP A 55 -27.60 -42.11 3.42
N HIS A 56 -28.04 -43.01 4.31
CA HIS A 56 -28.35 -44.39 3.97
C HIS A 56 -29.87 -44.62 3.93
N PRO A 57 -30.50 -44.57 2.74
CA PRO A 57 -31.94 -44.74 2.62
C PRO A 57 -32.37 -46.19 2.88
N ALA A 58 -33.41 -46.38 3.70
CA ALA A 58 -34.05 -47.68 3.88
C ALA A 58 -35.33 -47.81 3.03
N ALA A 59 -35.47 -48.94 2.33
CA ALA A 59 -36.65 -49.23 1.50
C ALA A 59 -37.72 -50.03 2.27
N GLY A 60 -38.90 -49.44 2.45
CA GLY A 60 -40.07 -50.07 3.07
C GLY A 60 -40.86 -49.10 3.96
N ARG A 61 -42.18 -49.30 4.08
CA ARG A 61 -43.05 -48.46 4.92
C ARG A 61 -42.64 -48.62 6.39
N GLY A 62 -42.31 -47.53 7.08
CA GLY A 62 -41.93 -47.53 8.50
C GLY A 62 -40.50 -47.99 8.80
N LYS A 63 -39.65 -48.19 7.79
CA LYS A 63 -38.21 -48.44 8.01
C LYS A 63 -37.45 -47.14 8.18
N LEU A 64 -36.54 -47.11 9.15
CA LEU A 64 -35.70 -45.94 9.43
C LEU A 64 -34.50 -45.93 8.49
N SER A 65 -34.24 -44.76 7.90
CA SER A 65 -33.02 -44.45 7.15
C SER A 65 -31.99 -43.87 8.12
N GLN A 66 -30.70 -43.98 7.80
CA GLN A 66 -29.64 -43.47 8.66
C GLN A 66 -29.11 -42.14 8.11
N LEU A 67 -29.08 -41.12 8.96
CA LEU A 67 -28.47 -39.82 8.68
C LEU A 67 -27.27 -39.64 9.60
N ILE A 68 -26.08 -39.49 9.01
CA ILE A 68 -24.82 -39.33 9.73
C ILE A 68 -24.27 -37.94 9.43
N PHE A 69 -23.96 -37.15 10.45
CA PHE A 69 -23.36 -35.83 10.27
C PHE A 69 -21.83 -35.95 10.20
N LYS A 70 -21.24 -35.52 9.08
CA LYS A 70 -19.78 -35.57 8.87
C LYS A 70 -19.07 -34.25 9.19
N ARG A 71 -19.84 -33.16 9.31
CA ARG A 71 -19.35 -31.79 9.53
C ARG A 71 -20.20 -31.09 10.57
N SER A 72 -19.58 -30.15 11.30
CA SER A 72 -20.30 -29.26 12.21
C SER A 72 -20.94 -28.08 11.46
N ARG A 73 -21.86 -27.36 12.11
CA ARG A 73 -22.38 -26.07 11.60
C ARG A 73 -21.23 -25.08 11.32
N ALA A 74 -20.26 -24.99 12.24
CA ALA A 74 -19.11 -24.11 12.07
C ALA A 74 -18.30 -24.49 10.83
N ASP A 75 -18.01 -25.79 10.63
CA ASP A 75 -17.22 -26.26 9.48
C ASP A 75 -17.89 -25.92 8.14
N VAL A 76 -19.22 -26.09 8.06
CA VAL A 76 -19.98 -25.78 6.83
C VAL A 76 -19.97 -24.28 6.56
N SER A 77 -20.17 -23.45 7.58
CA SER A 77 -20.13 -21.99 7.48
C SER A 77 -18.74 -21.46 7.10
N GLU A 78 -17.68 -21.96 7.73
CA GLU A 78 -16.30 -21.58 7.44
C GLU A 78 -15.89 -21.96 6.01
N ASN A 79 -16.21 -23.17 5.55
CA ASN A 79 -15.89 -23.59 4.18
C ASN A 79 -16.61 -22.72 3.14
N LEU A 80 -17.87 -22.37 3.41
CA LEU A 80 -18.63 -21.48 2.53
C LEU A 80 -18.08 -20.05 2.57
N ALA A 81 -17.65 -19.57 3.74
CA ALA A 81 -16.97 -18.29 3.90
C ALA A 81 -15.67 -18.25 3.09
N ARG A 82 -14.82 -19.28 3.19
CA ARG A 82 -13.59 -19.42 2.37
C ARG A 82 -13.89 -19.39 0.87
N ARG A 83 -14.96 -20.05 0.43
CA ARG A 83 -15.42 -20.00 -0.97
C ARG A 83 -15.81 -18.56 -1.37
N TYR A 84 -16.56 -17.87 -0.53
CA TYR A 84 -16.89 -16.47 -0.80
C TYR A 84 -15.66 -15.57 -0.81
N LEU A 85 -14.68 -15.79 0.07
CA LEU A 85 -13.40 -15.08 0.01
C LEU A 85 -12.66 -15.36 -1.30
N ASN A 86 -12.62 -16.61 -1.79
CA ASN A 86 -12.06 -16.94 -3.11
C ASN A 86 -12.75 -16.20 -4.27
N GLU A 87 -14.04 -15.94 -4.15
CA GLU A 87 -14.84 -15.17 -5.11
C GLU A 87 -14.80 -13.64 -4.86
N GLY A 88 -14.05 -13.21 -3.84
CA GLY A 88 -13.98 -11.82 -3.36
C GLY A 88 -15.34 -11.27 -2.95
N LYS A 89 -16.18 -12.08 -2.32
CA LYS A 89 -17.52 -11.75 -1.82
C LYS A 89 -17.51 -11.68 -0.29
N ILE A 90 -16.72 -10.76 0.26
CA ILE A 90 -16.47 -10.65 1.71
C ILE A 90 -17.76 -10.45 2.49
N GLY A 91 -18.68 -9.57 2.05
CA GLY A 91 -19.97 -9.40 2.71
C GLY A 91 -20.81 -10.68 2.78
N GLN A 92 -20.67 -11.59 1.80
CA GLN A 92 -21.31 -12.91 1.85
C GLN A 92 -20.57 -13.85 2.80
N ALA A 93 -19.23 -13.79 2.84
CA ALA A 93 -18.42 -14.50 3.82
C ALA A 93 -18.80 -14.09 5.26
N PHE A 94 -18.91 -12.79 5.51
CA PHE A 94 -19.32 -12.23 6.80
C PHE A 94 -20.75 -12.66 7.18
N ALA A 95 -21.68 -12.57 6.24
CA ALA A 95 -23.05 -13.03 6.46
C ALA A 95 -23.12 -14.52 6.77
N VAL A 96 -22.27 -15.37 6.17
CA VAL A 96 -22.29 -16.80 6.48
C VAL A 96 -21.60 -17.18 7.78
N LEU A 97 -20.82 -16.27 8.35
CA LEU A 97 -20.24 -16.40 9.68
C LEU A 97 -21.11 -15.72 10.74
N ASP A 98 -22.42 -15.57 10.47
CA ASP A 98 -23.41 -14.97 11.36
C ASP A 98 -23.05 -13.53 11.76
N GLN A 99 -22.37 -12.79 10.88
CA GLN A 99 -21.86 -11.42 11.12
C GLN A 99 -20.91 -11.33 12.33
N ASP A 100 -20.23 -12.43 12.63
CA ASP A 100 -19.23 -12.51 13.69
C ASP A 100 -17.86 -12.09 13.13
N ALA A 101 -17.40 -10.91 13.55
CA ALA A 101 -16.14 -10.34 13.09
C ALA A 101 -14.94 -11.20 13.52
N ALA A 102 -15.00 -11.86 14.68
CA ALA A 102 -13.89 -12.69 15.15
C ALA A 102 -13.76 -13.97 14.31
N LYS A 103 -14.89 -14.60 13.94
CA LYS A 103 -14.87 -15.76 13.03
C LYS A 103 -14.42 -15.37 11.62
N LEU A 104 -14.86 -14.22 11.12
CA LEU A 104 -14.40 -13.72 9.83
C LEU A 104 -12.89 -13.50 9.86
N THR A 105 -12.36 -12.89 10.91
CA THR A 105 -10.91 -12.72 11.10
C THR A 105 -10.19 -14.07 11.10
N GLN A 106 -10.67 -15.09 11.83
CA GLN A 106 -10.05 -16.42 11.86
C GLN A 106 -10.05 -17.12 10.49
N VAL A 107 -11.15 -16.99 9.74
CA VAL A 107 -11.25 -17.53 8.37
C VAL A 107 -10.34 -16.75 7.42
N ILE A 108 -10.25 -15.43 7.57
CA ILE A 108 -9.34 -14.56 6.81
C ILE A 108 -7.89 -14.93 7.14
N GLU A 109 -7.50 -15.06 8.41
CA GLU A 109 -6.13 -15.42 8.82
C GLU A 109 -5.67 -16.74 8.21
N SER A 110 -6.53 -17.76 8.21
CA SER A 110 -6.26 -19.05 7.59
C SER A 110 -6.39 -19.05 6.06
N TYR A 111 -6.88 -17.96 5.47
CA TYR A 111 -6.95 -17.71 4.03
C TYR A 111 -5.80 -16.84 3.53
N LEU A 112 -5.25 -16.00 4.40
CA LEU A 112 -4.09 -15.14 4.20
C LEU A 112 -2.78 -15.93 4.36
N GLY A 113 -1.66 -15.26 4.08
CA GLY A 113 -0.33 -15.85 4.21
C GLY A 113 0.00 -16.80 3.06
N VAL A 114 0.89 -17.76 3.35
CA VAL A 114 1.43 -18.71 2.36
C VAL A 114 0.44 -19.84 2.10
N GLN A 115 0.12 -20.07 0.82
CA GLN A 115 -0.72 -21.14 0.35
C GLN A 115 -0.04 -21.88 -0.80
N HIS A 116 -0.19 -23.21 -0.86
CA HIS A 116 0.16 -23.99 -2.03
C HIS A 116 -1.10 -24.19 -2.86
N GLN A 117 -1.20 -23.51 -4.01
CA GLN A 117 -2.35 -23.63 -4.91
C GLN A 117 -1.87 -24.14 -6.27
N GLU A 118 -2.40 -25.30 -6.69
CA GLU A 118 -2.06 -25.91 -8.00
C GLU A 118 -0.54 -26.12 -8.21
N GLY A 119 0.20 -26.36 -7.12
CA GLY A 119 1.66 -26.50 -7.13
C GLY A 119 2.45 -25.18 -7.11
N LEU A 120 1.77 -24.03 -7.04
CA LEU A 120 2.40 -22.71 -6.92
C LEU A 120 2.47 -22.26 -5.46
N GLN A 121 3.55 -21.59 -5.08
CA GLN A 121 3.67 -20.86 -3.83
C GLN A 121 3.00 -19.49 -3.96
N VAL A 122 1.89 -19.30 -3.26
CA VAL A 122 1.07 -18.08 -3.30
C VAL A 122 1.12 -17.41 -1.94
N VAL A 123 1.35 -16.09 -1.91
CA VAL A 123 1.19 -15.27 -0.70
C VAL A 123 -0.01 -14.37 -0.84
N ARG A 124 -0.90 -14.38 0.16
CA ARG A 124 -2.10 -13.52 0.21
C ARG A 124 -1.96 -12.47 1.31
N LEU A 125 -2.02 -11.20 0.92
CA LEU A 125 -1.87 -10.04 1.78
C LEU A 125 -3.17 -9.24 1.83
N PRO A 126 -3.68 -8.88 3.02
CA PRO A 126 -4.83 -8.01 3.12
C PRO A 126 -4.45 -6.54 2.90
N TYR A 127 -5.35 -5.75 2.31
CA TYR A 127 -5.18 -4.31 2.13
C TYR A 127 -6.53 -3.59 2.15
N TYR A 128 -6.58 -2.34 2.64
CA TYR A 128 -7.85 -1.64 2.91
C TYR A 128 -8.51 -0.99 1.68
N ARG A 129 -7.86 -1.00 0.51
CA ARG A 129 -8.37 -0.35 -0.72
C ARG A 129 -7.79 -0.96 -2.00
N GLN A 130 -8.38 -0.67 -3.14
CA GLN A 130 -7.78 -0.99 -4.44
C GLN A 130 -6.49 -0.17 -4.69
N LEU A 131 -5.53 -0.79 -5.39
CA LEU A 131 -4.28 -0.17 -5.85
C LEU A 131 -4.40 0.24 -7.32
N SER A 132 -5.06 1.36 -7.60
CA SER A 132 -5.56 1.73 -8.93
C SER A 132 -4.57 2.48 -9.85
N MET A 133 -3.42 2.95 -9.34
CA MET A 133 -2.46 3.74 -10.10
C MET A 133 -1.03 3.20 -9.98
N LEU A 134 -0.71 2.20 -10.79
CA LEU A 134 0.56 1.49 -10.83
C LEU A 134 1.55 2.05 -11.87
N ASN A 135 1.22 3.14 -12.55
CA ASN A 135 2.08 3.78 -13.54
C ASN A 135 3.15 4.68 -12.87
N PRO A 136 4.46 4.37 -13.00
CA PRO A 136 5.52 5.14 -12.34
C PRO A 136 5.68 6.58 -12.84
N GLN A 137 5.10 6.92 -13.99
CA GLN A 137 5.08 8.27 -14.54
C GLN A 137 3.93 9.14 -14.00
N LYS A 138 3.08 8.58 -13.12
CA LYS A 138 1.96 9.27 -12.47
C LYS A 138 2.18 9.38 -10.96
N PRO A 139 1.50 10.31 -10.27
CA PRO A 139 1.57 10.39 -8.81
C PRO A 139 1.08 9.10 -8.13
N MET A 140 1.98 8.40 -7.45
CA MET A 140 1.71 7.15 -6.75
C MET A 140 1.74 7.35 -5.23
N ARG A 141 0.84 6.67 -4.50
CA ARG A 141 0.97 6.56 -3.04
C ARG A 141 2.02 5.50 -2.69
N ARG A 142 2.42 5.42 -1.41
CA ARG A 142 3.50 4.54 -0.93
C ARG A 142 3.36 3.07 -1.39
N SER A 143 2.13 2.54 -1.39
CA SER A 143 1.88 1.13 -1.74
C SER A 143 2.03 0.90 -3.24
N GLU A 144 1.51 1.81 -4.06
CA GLU A 144 1.72 1.76 -5.51
C GLU A 144 3.19 1.92 -5.88
N GLN A 145 3.95 2.76 -5.17
CA GLN A 145 5.41 2.82 -5.33
C GLN A 145 6.08 1.48 -5.02
N HIS A 146 5.60 0.76 -4.00
CA HIS A 146 6.11 -0.58 -3.67
C HIS A 146 5.81 -1.57 -4.81
N ILE A 147 4.57 -1.63 -5.30
CA ILE A 147 4.20 -2.50 -6.41
C ILE A 147 4.97 -2.13 -7.69
N ALA A 148 5.14 -0.85 -7.98
CA ALA A 148 5.89 -0.39 -9.15
C ALA A 148 7.35 -0.88 -9.13
N ARG A 149 7.98 -0.99 -7.96
CA ARG A 149 9.34 -1.58 -7.83
C ARG A 149 9.39 -3.07 -8.17
N GLN A 150 8.29 -3.78 -7.99
CA GLN A 150 8.15 -5.20 -8.32
C GLN A 150 7.85 -5.41 -9.82
N VAL A 151 7.21 -4.44 -10.46
CA VAL A 151 6.75 -4.52 -11.85
C VAL A 151 7.76 -3.95 -12.85
N PHE A 152 8.51 -2.91 -12.46
CA PHE A 152 9.39 -2.19 -13.38
C PHE A 152 10.85 -2.15 -12.91
N SER A 153 11.77 -2.20 -13.89
CA SER A 153 13.20 -1.95 -13.66
C SER A 153 13.61 -0.56 -14.16
N GLY A 154 14.62 0.01 -13.50
CA GLY A 154 15.31 1.25 -13.90
C GLY A 154 16.72 0.95 -14.39
N LEU A 155 17.52 1.97 -14.69
CA LEU A 155 18.95 1.73 -14.96
C LEU A 155 19.66 1.20 -13.70
N THR A 156 19.31 1.79 -12.55
CA THR A 156 19.82 1.46 -11.23
C THR A 156 18.64 1.24 -10.28
N ARG A 157 18.93 0.70 -9.09
CA ARG A 157 17.94 0.50 -8.02
C ARG A 157 18.60 0.63 -6.66
N LEU A 158 17.79 0.74 -5.61
CA LEU A 158 18.25 0.51 -4.24
C LEU A 158 17.92 -0.94 -3.85
N ASP A 159 18.79 -1.56 -3.05
CA ASP A 159 18.48 -2.82 -2.35
C ASP A 159 17.79 -2.58 -0.99
N GLU A 160 17.58 -3.66 -0.24
CA GLU A 160 16.93 -3.64 1.07
C GLU A 160 17.76 -2.88 2.13
N GLU A 161 19.08 -2.79 1.94
CA GLU A 161 20.02 -2.00 2.72
C GLU A 161 20.15 -0.56 2.21
N GLU A 162 19.32 -0.16 1.25
CA GLU A 162 19.28 1.18 0.65
C GLU A 162 20.61 1.60 0.00
N GLN A 163 21.35 0.60 -0.48
CA GLN A 163 22.56 0.76 -1.25
C GLN A 163 22.26 0.76 -2.74
N LEU A 164 23.00 1.57 -3.48
CA LEU A 164 22.85 1.69 -4.91
C LEU A 164 23.36 0.43 -5.60
N GLN A 165 22.48 -0.22 -6.37
CA GLN A 165 22.77 -1.44 -7.10
C GLN A 165 22.49 -1.30 -8.60
N PRO A 166 23.18 -2.10 -9.43
CA PRO A 166 22.82 -2.31 -10.83
C PRO A 166 21.42 -2.90 -11.00
N ASP A 167 20.75 -2.50 -12.09
CA ASP A 167 19.46 -3.03 -12.52
C ASP A 167 19.53 -3.32 -14.04
N LEU A 168 18.85 -2.55 -14.90
CA LEU A 168 18.99 -2.68 -16.36
C LEU A 168 20.39 -2.30 -16.85
N ALA A 169 21.03 -1.32 -16.19
CA ALA A 169 22.45 -1.07 -16.36
C ALA A 169 23.23 -1.97 -15.41
N HIS A 170 24.11 -2.81 -15.94
CA HIS A 170 24.94 -3.70 -15.13
C HIS A 170 26.21 -3.01 -14.59
N ALA A 171 26.56 -1.85 -15.16
CA ALA A 171 27.67 -0.99 -14.72
C ALA A 171 27.44 0.44 -15.23
N TRP A 172 28.11 1.42 -14.61
CA TRP A 172 28.13 2.81 -15.08
C TRP A 172 29.42 3.51 -14.62
N GLN A 173 29.73 4.64 -15.24
CA GLN A 173 30.87 5.47 -14.88
C GLN A 173 30.61 6.95 -15.19
N ALA A 174 31.18 7.84 -14.37
CA ALA A 174 31.28 9.25 -14.71
C ALA A 174 32.44 9.43 -15.69
N LEU A 175 32.16 10.07 -16.83
CA LEU A 175 33.17 10.51 -17.80
C LEU A 175 33.63 11.94 -17.50
N SER A 176 32.73 12.74 -16.91
CA SER A 176 32.98 14.04 -16.28
C SER A 176 31.87 14.30 -15.25
N ASP A 177 31.91 15.44 -14.56
CA ASP A 177 30.84 15.84 -13.62
C ASP A 177 29.48 16.05 -14.29
N THR A 178 29.45 16.20 -15.62
CA THR A 178 28.26 16.45 -16.44
C THR A 178 28.00 15.38 -17.49
N HIS A 179 28.72 14.25 -17.45
CA HIS A 179 28.61 13.19 -18.45
C HIS A 179 28.73 11.82 -17.81
N TRP A 180 27.67 11.04 -17.88
CA TRP A 180 27.61 9.68 -17.37
C TRP A 180 27.40 8.68 -18.50
N ARG A 181 28.03 7.51 -18.38
CA ARG A 181 27.79 6.36 -19.25
C ARG A 181 27.25 5.17 -18.46
N PHE A 182 26.19 4.56 -18.96
CA PHE A 182 25.55 3.36 -18.42
C PHE A 182 25.67 2.20 -19.42
N TYR A 183 26.08 1.03 -18.95
CA TYR A 183 26.23 -0.18 -19.74
C TYR A 183 25.05 -1.13 -19.48
N LEU A 184 24.29 -1.42 -20.54
CA LEU A 184 23.00 -2.09 -20.49
C LEU A 184 23.11 -3.61 -20.65
N ARG A 185 22.19 -4.33 -20.02
CA ARG A 185 22.02 -5.77 -20.25
C ARG A 185 21.39 -6.00 -21.64
N PRO A 186 21.97 -6.87 -22.49
CA PRO A 186 21.36 -7.24 -23.75
C PRO A 186 20.20 -8.22 -23.52
N GLY A 187 19.22 -8.24 -24.44
CA GLY A 187 18.20 -9.29 -24.50
C GLY A 187 17.09 -9.21 -23.44
N VAL A 188 17.00 -8.11 -22.67
CA VAL A 188 15.93 -7.90 -21.70
C VAL A 188 14.57 -7.82 -22.40
N ARG A 189 13.54 -8.44 -21.82
CA ARG A 189 12.18 -8.43 -22.35
C ARG A 189 11.19 -7.83 -21.36
N PHE A 190 10.17 -7.17 -21.90
CA PHE A 190 8.98 -6.81 -21.16
C PHE A 190 8.14 -8.05 -20.84
N HIS A 191 7.22 -7.93 -19.88
CA HIS A 191 6.31 -9.01 -19.46
C HIS A 191 5.45 -9.58 -20.59
N ASN A 192 5.21 -8.78 -21.64
CA ASN A 192 4.48 -9.19 -22.85
C ASN A 192 5.36 -9.88 -23.91
N GLY A 193 6.66 -10.05 -23.65
CA GLY A 193 7.61 -10.70 -24.55
C GLY A 193 8.36 -9.75 -25.49
N ASN A 194 7.95 -8.49 -25.63
CA ASN A 194 8.63 -7.51 -26.47
C ASN A 194 10.06 -7.25 -25.97
N LEU A 195 11.00 -7.05 -26.89
CA LEU A 195 12.40 -6.75 -26.55
C LEU A 195 12.51 -5.31 -26.03
N LEU A 196 13.25 -5.10 -24.94
CA LEU A 196 13.66 -3.78 -24.51
C LEU A 196 14.84 -3.30 -25.36
N THR A 197 14.57 -2.30 -26.21
CA THR A 197 15.56 -1.68 -27.10
C THR A 197 16.30 -0.53 -26.41
N THR A 198 17.55 -0.28 -26.80
CA THR A 198 18.35 0.86 -26.28
C THR A 198 17.69 2.20 -26.62
N GLU A 199 17.07 2.33 -27.79
CA GLU A 199 16.37 3.53 -28.25
C GLU A 199 15.22 3.90 -27.30
N LEU A 200 14.48 2.91 -26.81
CA LEU A 200 13.39 3.11 -25.85
C LEU A 200 13.92 3.55 -24.48
N ILE A 201 15.08 3.05 -24.05
CA ILE A 201 15.75 3.52 -22.83
C ILE A 201 16.14 4.99 -22.99
N VAL A 202 16.78 5.36 -24.11
CA VAL A 202 17.14 6.75 -24.43
C VAL A 202 15.90 7.65 -24.40
N GLN A 203 14.79 7.22 -24.99
CA GLN A 203 13.53 7.98 -24.98
C GLN A 203 12.98 8.17 -23.56
N ASN A 204 12.92 7.11 -22.75
CA ASN A 204 12.42 7.20 -21.37
C ASN A 204 13.28 8.16 -20.52
N LEU A 205 14.61 8.03 -20.60
CA LEU A 205 15.54 8.90 -19.89
C LEU A 205 15.44 10.35 -20.36
N TRP A 206 15.27 10.57 -21.68
CA TRP A 206 15.07 11.91 -22.22
C TRP A 206 13.80 12.56 -21.67
N GLN A 207 12.71 11.80 -21.48
CA GLN A 207 11.48 12.34 -20.91
C GLN A 207 11.61 12.77 -19.44
N LEU A 208 12.58 12.22 -18.69
CA LEU A 208 12.80 12.63 -17.30
C LEU A 208 13.08 14.12 -17.14
N ARG A 209 13.65 14.79 -18.16
CA ARG A 209 13.91 16.25 -18.13
C ARG A 209 12.66 17.11 -17.87
N LEU A 210 11.46 16.55 -18.06
CA LEU A 210 10.20 17.22 -17.76
C LEU A 210 9.90 17.28 -16.26
N LEU A 211 10.63 16.51 -15.45
CA LEU A 211 10.53 16.47 -14.00
C LEU A 211 11.65 17.32 -13.39
N ASN A 212 11.36 18.14 -12.38
CA ASN A 212 12.36 19.05 -11.79
C ASN A 212 13.61 18.33 -11.29
N LEU A 213 13.46 17.09 -10.79
CA LEU A 213 14.59 16.27 -10.33
C LEU A 213 15.61 16.05 -11.45
N PHE A 214 15.20 15.93 -12.70
CA PHE A 214 16.07 15.64 -13.85
C PHE A 214 16.08 16.76 -14.91
N ALA A 215 15.53 17.94 -14.59
CA ALA A 215 15.43 19.08 -15.51
C ALA A 215 16.77 19.57 -16.08
N HIS A 216 17.88 19.17 -15.44
CA HIS A 216 19.24 19.47 -15.86
C HIS A 216 19.81 18.45 -16.87
N ILE A 217 19.05 17.44 -17.31
CA ILE A 217 19.44 16.57 -18.43
C ILE A 217 19.43 17.40 -19.72
N ASP A 218 20.59 17.48 -20.37
CA ASP A 218 20.80 18.23 -21.62
C ASP A 218 20.58 17.36 -22.86
N ARG A 219 21.09 16.13 -22.82
CA ARG A 219 21.05 15.18 -23.94
C ARG A 219 21.15 13.75 -23.44
N VAL A 220 20.49 12.84 -24.14
CA VAL A 220 20.67 11.40 -23.96
C VAL A 220 20.91 10.77 -25.33
N ASP A 221 21.98 9.99 -25.47
CA ASP A 221 22.32 9.29 -26.70
C ASP A 221 22.95 7.92 -26.43
N SER A 222 23.17 7.14 -27.49
CA SER A 222 23.75 5.80 -27.40
C SER A 222 24.92 5.71 -28.39
N PRO A 223 26.16 6.00 -27.94
CA PRO A 223 27.31 6.01 -28.84
C PRO A 223 27.77 4.60 -29.24
N TYR A 224 27.34 3.57 -28.51
CA TYR A 224 27.68 2.16 -28.74
C TYR A 224 26.47 1.27 -28.46
N PRO A 225 26.39 0.07 -29.08
CA PRO A 225 25.38 -0.92 -28.71
C PRO A 225 25.41 -1.21 -27.22
N TRP A 226 24.22 -1.25 -26.59
CA TRP A 226 24.07 -1.51 -25.15
C TRP A 226 24.80 -0.51 -24.25
N ALA A 227 25.05 0.71 -24.71
CA ALA A 227 25.55 1.79 -23.86
C ALA A 227 24.68 3.04 -24.06
N VAL A 228 24.39 3.74 -22.97
CA VAL A 228 23.67 5.01 -23.00
C VAL A 228 24.48 6.06 -22.27
N ASP A 229 24.64 7.21 -22.92
CA ASP A 229 25.29 8.39 -22.38
C ASP A 229 24.22 9.42 -22.00
N VAL A 230 24.35 9.96 -20.78
CA VAL A 230 23.52 11.05 -20.27
C VAL A 230 24.41 12.27 -20.05
N HIS A 231 24.08 13.35 -20.74
CA HIS A 231 24.75 14.65 -20.65
C HIS A 231 23.90 15.62 -19.84
N LEU A 232 24.57 16.40 -18.99
CA LEU A 232 23.94 17.28 -18.02
C LEU A 232 24.35 18.75 -18.24
N GLN A 233 23.44 19.67 -17.97
CA GLN A 233 23.68 21.12 -18.01
C GLN A 233 24.45 21.63 -16.77
N LYS A 234 24.34 20.90 -15.66
CA LYS A 234 24.97 21.20 -14.38
C LYS A 234 25.63 19.93 -13.83
N PRO A 235 26.71 20.04 -13.04
CA PRO A 235 27.29 18.91 -12.32
C PRO A 235 26.26 18.16 -11.48
N ASP A 236 26.15 16.83 -11.67
CA ASP A 236 25.39 15.95 -10.79
C ASP A 236 26.16 14.62 -10.60
N THR A 237 26.85 14.55 -9.47
CA THR A 237 27.62 13.36 -9.06
C THR A 237 26.73 12.24 -8.50
N ARG A 238 25.43 12.49 -8.37
CA ARG A 238 24.41 11.61 -7.78
C ARG A 238 23.45 11.05 -8.82
N LEU A 239 23.62 11.35 -10.11
CA LEU A 239 22.71 10.89 -11.16
C LEU A 239 22.40 9.38 -11.11
N PRO A 240 23.37 8.46 -10.93
CA PRO A 240 23.05 7.03 -10.79
C PRO A 240 22.13 6.72 -9.60
N LEU A 241 22.27 7.43 -8.49
CA LEU A 241 21.39 7.30 -7.33
C LEU A 241 19.98 7.82 -7.65
N LEU A 242 19.88 8.99 -8.29
CA LEU A 242 18.59 9.57 -8.66
C LEU A 242 17.81 8.69 -9.66
N LEU A 243 18.51 7.99 -10.56
CA LEU A 243 17.89 7.06 -11.51
C LEU A 243 17.32 5.79 -10.86
N ALA A 244 17.50 5.58 -9.55
CA ALA A 244 16.81 4.54 -8.79
C ALA A 244 15.36 4.92 -8.41
N GLU A 245 14.97 6.18 -8.62
CA GLU A 245 13.64 6.69 -8.34
C GLU A 245 12.53 5.99 -9.14
N ALA A 246 11.32 5.92 -8.58
CA ALA A 246 10.18 5.27 -9.24
C ALA A 246 9.83 5.93 -10.57
N CYS A 247 9.90 7.26 -10.66
CA CYS A 247 9.68 7.98 -11.92
C CYS A 247 10.72 7.68 -13.01
N ALA A 248 11.90 7.15 -12.66
CA ALA A 248 12.99 6.82 -13.58
C ALA A 248 12.94 5.38 -14.11
N LYS A 249 11.87 4.63 -13.80
CA LYS A 249 11.64 3.30 -14.35
C LYS A 249 11.43 3.33 -15.86
N ILE A 250 11.87 2.28 -16.55
CA ILE A 250 11.76 2.18 -18.01
C ILE A 250 10.44 1.53 -18.38
N LEU A 251 9.61 2.26 -19.12
CA LEU A 251 8.29 1.82 -19.56
C LEU A 251 8.29 1.47 -21.06
N PRO A 252 7.35 0.61 -21.52
CA PRO A 252 7.11 0.42 -22.94
C PRO A 252 6.71 1.75 -23.62
N ALA A 253 6.91 1.81 -24.94
CA ALA A 253 6.47 2.95 -25.75
C ALA A 253 4.97 3.19 -25.55
N GLU A 254 4.54 4.45 -25.57
CA GLU A 254 3.13 4.80 -25.33
C GLU A 254 2.17 4.11 -26.32
N SER A 255 2.61 3.91 -27.56
CA SER A 255 1.87 3.16 -28.60
C SER A 255 1.64 1.68 -28.27
N ASP A 256 2.50 1.10 -27.42
CA ASP A 256 2.47 -0.31 -27.05
C ASP A 256 1.75 -0.54 -25.71
N ARG A 257 1.28 0.53 -25.07
CA ARG A 257 0.54 0.47 -23.81
C ARG A 257 -0.92 0.13 -24.07
N ASN A 258 -1.47 -0.75 -23.23
CA ASN A 258 -2.91 -1.01 -23.24
C ASN A 258 -3.68 0.20 -22.65
N PRO A 259 -4.98 0.37 -22.96
CA PRO A 259 -5.78 1.48 -22.42
C PRO A 259 -5.82 1.55 -20.89
N ASP A 260 -5.72 0.40 -20.22
CA ASP A 260 -5.76 0.25 -18.77
C ASP A 260 -4.35 0.23 -18.15
N PHE A 261 -3.34 0.82 -18.81
CA PHE A 261 -1.93 0.68 -18.40
C PHE A 261 -1.68 1.19 -16.98
N ASP A 262 -2.43 2.19 -16.53
CA ASP A 262 -2.35 2.71 -15.17
C ASP A 262 -2.77 1.66 -14.11
N LEU A 263 -3.66 0.73 -14.46
CA LEU A 263 -4.17 -0.33 -13.59
C LEU A 263 -3.45 -1.67 -13.80
N MET A 264 -3.14 -1.99 -15.06
CA MET A 264 -2.55 -3.25 -15.55
C MET A 264 -1.28 -2.98 -16.37
N PRO A 265 -0.22 -2.43 -15.73
CA PRO A 265 1.01 -2.10 -16.44
C PRO A 265 1.80 -3.32 -16.92
N VAL A 266 2.55 -3.10 -18.00
CA VAL A 266 3.59 -4.01 -18.48
C VAL A 266 4.95 -3.39 -18.19
N GLY A 267 5.81 -4.13 -17.51
CA GLY A 267 7.18 -3.72 -17.18
C GLY A 267 8.22 -4.78 -17.51
N THR A 268 9.39 -4.65 -16.88
CA THR A 268 10.56 -5.53 -17.03
C THR A 268 11.02 -6.13 -15.69
N GLY A 269 10.27 -5.85 -14.62
CA GLY A 269 10.59 -6.27 -13.26
C GLY A 269 10.29 -7.74 -12.98
N PRO A 270 10.60 -8.19 -11.76
CA PRO A 270 10.49 -9.59 -11.33
C PRO A 270 9.06 -10.16 -11.36
N TYR A 271 8.04 -9.31 -11.19
CA TYR A 271 6.64 -9.70 -11.20
C TYR A 271 5.86 -8.97 -12.29
N LYS A 272 4.88 -9.65 -12.88
CA LYS A 272 3.90 -9.05 -13.80
C LYS A 272 2.53 -8.97 -13.16
N VAL A 273 1.76 -7.93 -13.49
CA VAL A 273 0.36 -7.80 -13.07
C VAL A 273 -0.51 -8.70 -13.94
N VAL A 274 -1.25 -9.62 -13.31
CA VAL A 274 -2.16 -10.56 -13.99
C VAL A 274 -3.63 -10.14 -13.83
N LEU A 275 -3.96 -9.50 -12.71
CA LEU A 275 -5.29 -8.98 -12.41
C LEU A 275 -5.15 -7.81 -11.44
N ASN A 276 -5.95 -6.77 -11.64
CA ASN A 276 -6.11 -5.68 -10.67
C ASN A 276 -7.53 -5.15 -10.79
N ASP A 277 -8.41 -5.63 -9.93
CA ASP A 277 -9.82 -5.23 -9.85
C ASP A 277 -10.12 -4.62 -8.47
N GLU A 278 -11.38 -4.25 -8.23
CA GLU A 278 -11.81 -3.64 -6.97
C GLU A 278 -11.58 -4.54 -5.73
N LYS A 279 -11.35 -5.85 -5.94
CA LYS A 279 -11.28 -6.86 -4.89
C LYS A 279 -9.87 -7.36 -4.66
N ARG A 280 -9.02 -7.37 -5.69
CA ARG A 280 -7.66 -7.88 -5.57
C ARG A 280 -6.71 -7.42 -6.68
N LEU A 281 -5.44 -7.31 -6.32
CA LEU A 281 -4.29 -7.28 -7.21
C LEU A 281 -3.61 -8.65 -7.19
N VAL A 282 -3.26 -9.19 -8.35
CA VAL A 282 -2.52 -10.45 -8.51
C VAL A 282 -1.25 -10.20 -9.29
N LEU A 283 -0.12 -10.45 -8.65
CA LEU A 283 1.22 -10.44 -9.22
C LEU A 283 1.71 -11.88 -9.45
N GLN A 284 2.24 -12.18 -10.62
CA GLN A 284 2.82 -13.47 -10.96
C GLN A 284 4.30 -13.30 -11.26
N ALA A 285 5.15 -14.20 -10.75
CA ALA A 285 6.57 -14.21 -11.07
C ALA A 285 6.79 -14.26 -12.59
N PHE A 286 7.72 -13.45 -13.08
CA PHE A 286 8.05 -13.39 -14.50
C PHE A 286 9.25 -14.28 -14.80
N ASP A 287 9.00 -15.46 -15.40
CA ASP A 287 10.06 -16.41 -15.76
C ASP A 287 11.10 -15.84 -16.75
N GLY A 288 10.72 -14.82 -17.53
CA GLY A 288 11.60 -14.10 -18.45
C GLY A 288 12.39 -12.95 -17.81
N TYR A 289 12.35 -12.82 -16.48
CA TYR A 289 13.09 -11.77 -15.78
C TYR A 289 14.60 -11.94 -15.98
N PHE A 290 15.30 -10.85 -16.24
CA PHE A 290 16.73 -10.88 -16.56
C PHE A 290 17.64 -11.08 -15.33
N GLY A 291 17.08 -10.94 -14.13
CA GLY A 291 17.73 -11.26 -12.86
C GLY A 291 17.39 -12.67 -12.39
N PHE A 292 17.52 -12.91 -11.09
CA PHE A 292 17.01 -14.15 -10.50
C PHE A 292 15.49 -14.10 -10.45
N ARG A 293 14.86 -15.17 -10.93
CA ARG A 293 13.42 -15.36 -10.79
C ARG A 293 13.03 -15.27 -9.30
N PRO A 294 11.95 -14.55 -8.95
CA PRO A 294 11.41 -14.59 -7.60
C PRO A 294 11.15 -16.01 -7.10
N LEU A 295 11.32 -16.17 -5.78
CA LEU A 295 11.16 -17.46 -5.11
C LEU A 295 9.68 -17.81 -4.91
N LEU A 296 8.81 -16.82 -4.70
CA LEU A 296 7.36 -17.00 -4.72
C LEU A 296 6.84 -16.97 -6.15
N ASP A 297 5.83 -17.78 -6.43
CA ASP A 297 5.20 -17.82 -7.75
C ASP A 297 4.16 -16.72 -7.92
N ARG A 298 3.43 -16.40 -6.85
CA ARG A 298 2.32 -15.44 -6.90
C ARG A 298 2.16 -14.66 -5.60
N VAL A 299 1.86 -13.37 -5.74
CA VAL A 299 1.44 -12.51 -4.63
C VAL A 299 0.05 -11.96 -4.95
N GLU A 300 -0.88 -12.10 -4.02
CA GLU A 300 -2.24 -11.59 -4.13
C GLU A 300 -2.49 -10.57 -3.02
N VAL A 301 -2.80 -9.34 -3.38
CA VAL A 301 -3.20 -8.30 -2.43
C VAL A 301 -4.72 -8.19 -2.49
N TRP A 302 -5.40 -8.57 -1.41
CA TRP A 302 -6.85 -8.63 -1.30
C TRP A 302 -7.41 -7.39 -0.62
N VAL A 303 -8.38 -6.74 -1.27
CA VAL A 303 -9.07 -5.58 -0.74
C VAL A 303 -10.11 -6.03 0.27
N ILE A 304 -9.97 -5.61 1.51
CA ILE A 304 -10.87 -5.93 2.62
C ILE A 304 -11.22 -4.61 3.34
N ASP A 305 -12.39 -4.06 3.03
CA ASP A 305 -12.82 -2.72 3.46
C ASP A 305 -12.89 -2.56 5.00
N GLU A 306 -13.22 -3.63 5.71
CA GLU A 306 -13.35 -3.69 7.18
C GLU A 306 -12.00 -3.86 7.89
N VAL A 307 -10.95 -4.12 7.13
CA VAL A 307 -9.60 -4.41 7.61
C VAL A 307 -8.76 -3.17 7.33
N HIS A 308 -8.68 -2.27 8.32
CA HIS A 308 -7.68 -1.20 8.37
C HIS A 308 -6.24 -1.72 8.57
N SER A 309 -6.08 -3.04 8.48
CA SER A 309 -5.07 -3.94 9.05
C SER A 309 -3.77 -4.09 8.26
N SER A 310 -3.56 -3.30 7.21
CA SER A 310 -2.28 -3.33 6.46
C SER A 310 -1.26 -2.31 6.96
N MET A 311 -1.52 -1.71 8.12
CA MET A 311 -0.50 -1.11 8.95
C MET A 311 -0.54 -1.94 10.24
N VAL A 312 0.25 -3.01 10.31
CA VAL A 312 0.32 -3.82 11.52
C VAL A 312 1.07 -3.03 12.58
N PHE A 313 0.46 -2.90 13.76
CA PHE A 313 1.04 -2.23 14.93
C PHE A 313 1.29 -3.19 16.07
N PRO A 314 2.32 -2.90 16.89
CA PRO A 314 2.56 -3.63 18.12
C PRO A 314 1.37 -3.44 19.05
N SER A 315 0.71 -4.54 19.41
CA SER A 315 -0.40 -4.55 20.36
C SER A 315 -0.01 -3.86 21.69
N LEU A 316 -0.54 -2.66 21.93
CA LEU A 316 -0.55 -2.02 23.25
C LEU A 316 -1.95 -1.99 23.90
N SER A 317 -2.95 -2.58 23.26
CA SER A 317 -4.36 -2.51 23.68
C SER A 317 -4.88 -3.73 24.43
N ASN A 318 -4.07 -4.80 24.62
CA ASN A 318 -4.54 -6.00 25.32
C ASN A 318 -3.53 -6.58 26.33
N PRO A 319 -3.50 -6.11 27.60
CA PRO A 319 -2.80 -6.78 28.69
C PRO A 319 -3.62 -7.98 29.21
N MET A 320 -4.11 -8.84 28.32
CA MET A 320 -4.63 -10.16 28.68
C MET A 320 -3.80 -11.22 27.97
N LYS A 321 -2.99 -11.91 28.79
CA LYS A 321 -2.17 -13.10 28.49
C LYS A 321 -2.47 -13.71 27.12
N THR A 322 -1.58 -13.46 26.17
CA THR A 322 -1.24 -14.50 25.20
C THR A 322 -0.90 -15.75 26.00
N ALA A 323 -1.66 -16.82 25.80
CA ALA A 323 -1.35 -18.12 26.37
C ALA A 323 -0.03 -18.59 25.73
N ARG A 324 1.09 -18.34 26.41
CA ARG A 324 2.44 -18.89 26.17
C ARG A 324 2.75 -19.27 24.70
N GLY A 325 3.23 -18.28 23.95
CA GLY A 325 3.89 -18.45 22.65
C GLY A 325 4.21 -17.08 22.08
N SER A 326 5.44 -16.82 21.66
CA SER A 326 6.03 -15.49 21.46
C SER A 326 5.55 -14.78 20.19
N SER A 327 5.02 -13.56 20.30
CA SER A 327 4.97 -12.61 19.18
C SER A 327 6.06 -11.55 19.37
N THR A 328 6.94 -11.42 18.37
CA THR A 328 7.94 -10.33 18.28
C THR A 328 7.74 -9.69 16.92
N GLU A 329 6.81 -8.75 16.82
CA GLU A 329 6.64 -7.98 15.59
C GLU A 329 7.91 -7.21 15.23
N GLU A 330 8.22 -7.12 13.95
CA GLU A 330 9.26 -6.23 13.43
C GLU A 330 8.58 -4.99 12.85
N VAL A 331 8.71 -3.89 13.58
CA VAL A 331 8.10 -2.61 13.25
C VAL A 331 9.19 -1.54 13.18
N GLU A 332 9.05 -0.64 12.21
CA GLU A 332 9.92 0.52 12.03
C GLU A 332 9.06 1.78 11.88
N LEU A 333 9.60 2.94 12.27
CA LEU A 333 8.89 4.19 12.03
C LEU A 333 8.91 4.51 10.53
N ASP A 334 7.80 5.03 10.03
CA ASP A 334 7.74 5.70 8.73
C ASP A 334 8.94 6.66 8.63
N PRO A 335 9.78 6.55 7.58
CA PRO A 335 10.96 7.40 7.42
C PRO A 335 10.57 8.88 7.34
N GLY A 336 9.31 9.17 7.00
CA GLY A 336 8.75 10.50 6.95
C GLY A 336 7.63 10.75 7.95
N CYS A 337 6.80 11.75 7.65
CA CYS A 337 5.65 12.09 8.47
C CYS A 337 4.43 12.41 7.61
N THR A 338 3.25 12.30 8.21
CA THR A 338 2.07 13.06 7.76
C THR A 338 2.30 14.52 8.12
N TYR A 339 1.97 15.44 7.21
CA TYR A 339 2.11 16.87 7.40
C TYR A 339 0.93 17.64 6.82
N LEU A 340 0.74 18.87 7.30
CA LEU A 340 -0.13 19.86 6.69
C LEU A 340 0.71 20.72 5.74
N LEU A 341 0.37 20.75 4.46
CA LEU A 341 0.99 21.62 3.48
C LEU A 341 0.12 22.88 3.34
N LEU A 342 0.71 24.05 3.58
CA LEU A 342 0.00 25.32 3.49
C LEU A 342 0.12 25.88 2.08
N ASN A 343 -0.99 26.34 1.50
CA ASN A 343 -0.97 27.07 0.24
C ASN A 343 -0.50 28.50 0.48
N ARG A 344 0.82 28.70 0.38
CA ARG A 344 1.52 29.98 0.54
C ARG A 344 1.50 30.84 -0.73
N ARG A 345 1.06 30.29 -1.85
CA ARG A 345 1.01 30.99 -3.15
C ARG A 345 -0.31 31.74 -3.33
N ASN A 346 -1.44 31.03 -3.20
CA ASN A 346 -2.77 31.52 -3.54
C ASN A 346 -3.78 31.41 -2.38
N GLY A 347 -3.53 30.55 -1.39
CA GLY A 347 -4.43 30.34 -0.26
C GLY A 347 -4.28 31.39 0.86
N VAL A 348 -5.08 31.26 1.92
CA VAL A 348 -5.08 32.19 3.06
C VAL A 348 -3.71 32.33 3.71
N ALA A 349 -2.91 31.26 3.72
CA ALA A 349 -1.58 31.25 4.32
C ALA A 349 -0.56 32.07 3.53
N LYS A 350 -0.87 32.60 2.35
CA LYS A 350 -0.04 33.63 1.70
C LYS A 350 0.24 34.81 2.65
N ASP A 351 -0.74 35.17 3.49
CA ASP A 351 -0.58 36.10 4.59
C ASP A 351 0.20 35.45 5.74
N GLU A 352 1.28 36.10 6.18
CA GLU A 352 2.12 35.64 7.29
C GLU A 352 1.35 35.54 8.61
N HIS A 353 0.32 36.37 8.81
CA HIS A 353 -0.52 36.26 10.00
C HIS A 353 -1.30 34.94 10.02
N TRP A 354 -1.91 34.56 8.89
CA TRP A 354 -2.55 33.26 8.71
C TRP A 354 -1.57 32.11 8.86
N ALA A 355 -0.40 32.19 8.23
CA ALA A 355 0.60 31.12 8.29
C ALA A 355 1.07 30.84 9.73
N ARG A 356 1.33 31.89 10.52
CA ARG A 356 1.67 31.77 11.95
C ARG A 356 0.52 31.22 12.77
N TYR A 357 -0.69 31.77 12.60
CA TYR A 357 -1.88 31.29 13.30
C TYR A 357 -2.13 29.80 13.06
N LEU A 358 -2.08 29.35 11.79
CA LEU A 358 -2.28 27.94 11.45
C LEU A 358 -1.17 27.06 12.05
N THR A 359 0.08 27.50 11.99
CA THR A 359 1.22 26.76 12.58
C THR A 359 1.07 26.61 14.10
N ASP A 360 0.67 27.67 14.79
CA ASP A 360 0.45 27.67 16.23
C ASP A 360 -0.76 26.82 16.61
N LYS A 361 -1.90 27.03 15.93
CA LYS A 361 -3.18 26.42 16.28
C LYS A 361 -3.22 24.94 15.91
N LEU A 362 -2.70 24.57 14.75
CA LEU A 362 -2.74 23.22 14.19
C LEU A 362 -1.44 22.44 14.43
N ASN A 363 -0.63 22.80 15.42
CA ASN A 363 0.56 22.03 15.76
C ASN A 363 0.22 20.57 16.16
N ALA A 364 1.22 19.69 16.07
CA ALA A 364 1.08 18.26 16.31
C ALA A 364 0.40 17.92 17.65
N LEU A 365 0.77 18.61 18.74
CA LEU A 365 0.20 18.35 20.07
C LEU A 365 -1.28 18.73 20.16
N ASN A 366 -1.67 19.87 19.59
CA ASN A 366 -3.07 20.32 19.62
C ASN A 366 -3.97 19.35 18.86
N LEU A 367 -3.53 18.86 17.69
CA LEU A 367 -4.30 17.91 16.91
C LEU A 367 -4.30 16.51 17.53
N PHE A 368 -3.15 16.04 18.03
CA PHE A 368 -3.04 14.72 18.66
C PHE A 368 -4.03 14.52 19.81
N ARG A 369 -4.26 15.56 20.61
CA ARG A 369 -5.21 15.55 21.75
C ARG A 369 -6.68 15.36 21.35
N LEU A 370 -7.03 15.57 20.08
CA LEU A 370 -8.38 15.40 19.55
C LEU A 370 -8.54 14.09 18.77
N LEU A 371 -7.45 13.36 18.53
CA LEU A 371 -7.55 12.08 17.84
C LEU A 371 -8.16 11.03 18.79
N PRO A 372 -9.10 10.19 18.32
CA PRO A 372 -9.62 9.07 19.09
C PRO A 372 -8.50 8.10 19.45
N GLU A 373 -8.47 7.64 20.71
CA GLU A 373 -7.46 6.70 21.22
C GLU A 373 -7.40 5.42 20.38
N GLU A 374 -8.56 4.89 19.99
CA GLU A 374 -8.67 3.72 19.10
C GLU A 374 -7.91 3.94 17.79
N LYS A 375 -8.02 5.11 17.17
CA LYS A 375 -7.31 5.42 15.92
C LYS A 375 -5.82 5.65 16.12
N ILE A 376 -5.42 6.20 17.27
CA ILE A 376 -3.99 6.35 17.61
C ILE A 376 -3.35 4.97 17.75
N ILE A 377 -4.01 4.03 18.42
CA ILE A 377 -3.50 2.67 18.63
C ILE A 377 -3.54 1.88 17.31
N GLU A 378 -4.68 1.91 16.61
CA GLU A 378 -4.89 1.20 15.34
C GLU A 378 -3.93 1.64 14.25
N LEU A 379 -3.50 2.91 14.25
CA LEU A 379 -2.60 3.48 13.24
C LEU A 379 -1.22 3.86 13.82
N GLY A 380 -0.91 3.39 15.05
CA GLY A 380 0.30 3.67 15.84
C GLY A 380 0.93 5.01 15.55
N VAL A 381 0.13 6.03 15.80
CA VAL A 381 0.42 7.41 15.50
C VAL A 381 1.28 8.01 16.61
N LEU A 382 2.39 8.64 16.25
CA LEU A 382 3.25 9.40 17.17
C LEU A 382 3.33 10.86 16.72
N PRO A 383 3.29 11.86 17.63
CA PRO A 383 3.51 13.24 17.27
C PRO A 383 4.87 13.46 16.56
N ALA A 384 4.84 14.13 15.42
CA ALA A 384 6.03 14.53 14.68
C ALA A 384 6.41 15.96 15.05
N TYR A 385 7.64 16.15 15.55
CA TYR A 385 8.22 17.48 15.78
C TYR A 385 9.15 17.92 14.65
N GLY A 386 9.31 17.09 13.63
CA GLY A 386 10.12 17.35 12.44
C GLY A 386 9.70 16.43 11.30
N LEU A 387 10.34 16.56 10.15
CA LEU A 387 9.97 15.78 8.96
C LEU A 387 10.34 14.30 9.06
N LYS A 388 11.44 13.98 9.74
CA LYS A 388 11.90 12.60 9.94
C LYS A 388 11.90 12.23 11.43
N PRO A 389 11.77 10.94 11.78
CA PRO A 389 11.86 10.49 13.16
C PRO A 389 13.11 11.03 13.89
N GLY A 390 12.92 11.49 15.12
CA GLY A 390 13.98 12.06 15.96
C GLY A 390 14.40 13.50 15.60
N TRP A 391 13.82 14.12 14.57
CA TRP A 391 14.07 15.52 14.25
C TRP A 391 13.15 16.46 15.03
N TYR A 392 13.69 17.62 15.38
CA TYR A 392 12.96 18.67 16.10
C TYR A 392 13.14 20.00 15.37
N HIS A 393 12.11 20.40 14.63
CA HIS A 393 12.01 21.68 13.96
C HIS A 393 11.13 22.60 14.81
N HIS A 394 11.77 23.43 15.63
CA HIS A 394 11.06 24.44 16.41
C HIS A 394 10.71 25.64 15.53
N SER A 395 9.44 26.02 15.47
CA SER A 395 9.10 27.41 15.14
C SER A 395 9.33 28.21 16.42
N ALA A 396 10.17 29.25 16.37
CA ALA A 396 10.50 30.07 17.53
C ALA A 396 9.19 30.48 18.23
N ALA A 397 9.06 30.14 19.52
CA ALA A 397 7.85 30.35 20.32
C ALA A 397 7.27 31.75 20.11
N ALA A 398 6.26 31.84 19.24
CA ALA A 398 5.52 33.06 19.01
C ALA A 398 4.49 33.18 20.12
N GLN A 399 4.29 34.41 20.60
CA GLN A 399 3.10 34.75 21.38
C GLN A 399 1.87 34.22 20.65
N ARG A 400 0.90 33.70 21.42
CA ARG A 400 -0.36 33.17 20.89
C ARG A 400 -0.92 34.11 19.81
N THR A 401 -0.90 33.66 18.56
CA THR A 401 -1.42 34.45 17.44
C THR A 401 -2.94 34.50 17.52
N LEU A 402 -3.52 35.71 17.44
CA LEU A 402 -4.97 35.88 17.40
C LEU A 402 -5.55 35.33 16.09
N PRO A 403 -6.81 34.84 16.09
CA PRO A 403 -7.42 34.36 14.87
C PRO A 403 -7.63 35.49 13.86
N PRO A 404 -7.36 35.25 12.56
CA PRO A 404 -7.56 36.25 11.51
C PRO A 404 -9.03 36.67 11.33
N GLU A 405 -9.25 37.76 10.58
CA GLU A 405 -10.58 38.31 10.31
C GLU A 405 -11.43 37.37 9.44
N SER A 406 -10.83 36.76 8.41
CA SER A 406 -11.52 35.79 7.55
C SER A 406 -11.93 34.55 8.35
N LYS A 407 -13.14 34.04 8.08
CA LYS A 407 -13.78 32.96 8.84
C LYS A 407 -14.05 31.72 8.02
N GLU A 408 -13.45 31.59 6.84
CA GLU A 408 -13.60 30.39 6.00
C GLU A 408 -12.25 29.94 5.44
N LEU A 409 -12.06 28.63 5.36
CA LEU A 409 -10.93 28.00 4.67
C LEU A 409 -11.32 26.61 4.14
N THR A 410 -10.57 26.13 3.16
CA THR A 410 -10.78 24.82 2.53
C THR A 410 -9.60 23.89 2.79
N ILE A 411 -9.89 22.67 3.23
CA ILE A 411 -8.90 21.61 3.39
C ILE A 411 -9.10 20.48 2.39
N ALA A 412 -8.03 19.90 1.88
CA ALA A 412 -8.08 18.74 0.99
C ALA A 412 -7.30 17.53 1.51
N TYR A 413 -7.85 16.33 1.32
CA TYR A 413 -7.18 15.07 1.68
C TYR A 413 -7.61 13.87 0.82
N HIS A 414 -6.77 12.83 0.81
CA HIS A 414 -7.06 11.57 0.11
C HIS A 414 -8.25 10.82 0.74
N ALA A 415 -9.32 10.60 -0.03
CA ALA A 415 -10.61 10.15 0.51
C ALA A 415 -10.54 8.78 1.20
N GLN A 416 -9.78 7.85 0.62
CA GLN A 416 -9.61 6.49 1.14
C GLN A 416 -8.54 6.36 2.25
N HIS A 417 -7.84 7.43 2.64
CA HIS A 417 -6.82 7.31 3.67
C HIS A 417 -7.46 7.08 5.06
N PRO A 418 -7.06 6.04 5.83
CA PRO A 418 -7.73 5.67 7.08
C PRO A 418 -7.67 6.76 8.16
N MET A 419 -6.58 7.54 8.20
CA MET A 419 -6.39 8.59 9.20
C MET A 419 -6.97 9.97 8.82
N PHE A 420 -7.02 10.31 7.53
CA PHE A 420 -7.18 11.71 7.12
C PHE A 420 -8.56 12.31 7.41
N PRO A 421 -9.68 11.57 7.28
CA PRO A 421 -10.99 12.07 7.70
C PRO A 421 -11.01 12.50 9.17
N THR A 422 -10.36 11.73 10.03
CA THR A 422 -10.28 12.02 11.48
C THR A 422 -9.40 13.23 11.75
N VAL A 423 -8.26 13.38 11.06
CA VAL A 423 -7.42 14.59 11.15
C VAL A 423 -8.17 15.82 10.67
N ALA A 424 -8.91 15.72 9.56
CA ALA A 424 -9.74 16.80 9.04
C ALA A 424 -10.83 17.23 10.03
N ASN A 425 -11.46 16.27 10.72
CA ASN A 425 -12.44 16.56 11.77
C ASN A 425 -11.79 17.25 12.99
N ALA A 426 -10.59 16.82 13.39
CA ALA A 426 -9.84 17.47 14.47
C ALA A 426 -9.45 18.92 14.11
N ILE A 427 -9.02 19.16 12.86
CA ILE A 427 -8.77 20.52 12.34
C ILE A 427 -10.04 21.37 12.42
N LYS A 428 -11.17 20.85 11.92
CA LYS A 428 -12.47 21.53 11.96
C LYS A 428 -12.87 21.91 13.39
N GLN A 429 -12.71 20.98 14.34
CA GLN A 429 -13.02 21.22 15.75
C GLN A 429 -12.12 22.30 16.35
N LEU A 430 -10.81 22.28 16.10
CA LEU A 430 -9.89 23.31 16.60
C LEU A 430 -10.23 24.70 16.06
N LEU A 431 -10.44 24.81 14.76
CA LEU A 431 -10.66 26.11 14.10
C LEU A 431 -12.04 26.69 14.41
N SER A 432 -13.05 25.85 14.65
CA SER A 432 -14.38 26.31 15.08
C SER A 432 -14.37 27.03 16.45
N GLN A 433 -13.41 26.73 17.32
CA GLN A 433 -13.26 27.42 18.63
C GLN A 433 -12.95 28.90 18.46
N ASP A 434 -12.39 29.28 17.31
CA ASP A 434 -12.03 30.65 16.97
C ASP A 434 -12.98 31.24 15.89
N GLY A 435 -14.12 30.57 15.65
CA GLY A 435 -15.16 31.00 14.72
C GLY A 435 -14.85 30.79 13.24
N ILE A 436 -13.89 29.93 12.91
CA ILE A 436 -13.49 29.64 11.52
C ILE A 436 -14.21 28.39 11.02
N THR A 437 -14.92 28.53 9.91
CA THR A 437 -15.60 27.46 9.17
C THR A 437 -14.63 26.76 8.23
N VAL A 438 -14.68 25.43 8.20
CA VAL A 438 -13.80 24.59 7.38
C VAL A 438 -14.61 23.81 6.35
N ASN A 439 -14.33 24.06 5.08
CA ASN A 439 -14.81 23.29 3.94
C ASN A 439 -13.85 22.14 3.63
N VAL A 440 -14.36 21.01 3.17
CA VAL A 440 -13.57 19.79 2.95
C VAL A 440 -13.70 19.29 1.52
N ILE A 441 -12.57 19.12 0.84
CA ILE A 441 -12.46 18.47 -0.46
C ILE A 441 -11.81 17.11 -0.28
N LYS A 442 -12.46 16.05 -0.78
CA LYS A 442 -11.92 14.69 -0.81
C LYS A 442 -11.52 14.35 -2.24
N TYR A 443 -10.36 13.71 -2.42
CA TYR A 443 -9.89 13.32 -3.76
C TYR A 443 -9.21 11.95 -3.74
N GLU A 444 -9.14 11.29 -4.90
CA GLU A 444 -8.41 10.03 -5.03
C GLU A 444 -6.98 10.24 -5.53
N HIS A 445 -6.85 10.79 -6.74
CA HIS A 445 -5.56 10.97 -7.42
C HIS A 445 -5.15 12.44 -7.49
N THR A 446 -6.01 13.31 -8.02
CA THR A 446 -5.74 14.73 -8.24
C THR A 446 -6.93 15.59 -7.82
N VAL A 447 -6.68 16.87 -7.52
CA VAL A 447 -7.72 17.91 -7.36
C VAL A 447 -7.65 18.83 -8.57
N VAL A 448 -8.80 19.21 -9.12
CA VAL A 448 -8.88 20.03 -10.34
C VAL A 448 -8.49 21.49 -10.05
N GLU A 449 -8.98 22.07 -8.96
CA GLU A 449 -8.78 23.48 -8.59
C GLU A 449 -7.89 23.56 -7.34
N THR A 450 -6.61 23.25 -7.51
CA THR A 450 -5.64 23.21 -6.39
C THR A 450 -5.46 24.56 -5.69
N GLU A 451 -5.68 25.66 -6.42
CA GLU A 451 -5.59 27.03 -5.95
C GLU A 451 -6.67 27.40 -4.93
N ASN A 452 -7.79 26.69 -4.92
CA ASN A 452 -8.92 26.91 -4.00
C ASN A 452 -8.78 26.16 -2.67
N VAL A 453 -7.67 25.42 -2.50
CA VAL A 453 -7.37 24.68 -1.27
C VAL A 453 -6.34 25.45 -0.45
N ASP A 454 -6.65 25.70 0.82
CA ASP A 454 -5.78 26.42 1.75
C ASP A 454 -4.78 25.51 2.45
N ILE A 455 -5.25 24.32 2.84
CA ILE A 455 -4.45 23.34 3.60
C ILE A 455 -4.63 21.95 2.99
N TRP A 456 -3.52 21.25 2.77
CA TRP A 456 -3.54 19.87 2.35
C TRP A 456 -3.04 18.95 3.44
N ILE A 457 -3.78 17.88 3.73
CA ILE A 457 -3.30 16.79 4.56
C ILE A 457 -2.58 15.81 3.63
N LYS A 458 -1.26 15.68 3.81
CA LYS A 458 -0.39 14.91 2.91
C LYS A 458 0.48 13.93 3.69
N PRO A 459 0.67 12.69 3.19
CA PRO A 459 1.75 11.83 3.65
C PRO A 459 3.05 12.26 2.96
N MET A 460 4.19 12.14 3.64
CA MET A 460 5.48 12.25 2.97
C MET A 460 5.76 10.94 2.22
N GLY A 461 5.77 10.99 0.88
CA GLY A 461 5.98 9.84 0.01
C GLY A 461 7.44 9.54 -0.25
N ILE A 462 8.27 9.42 0.79
CA ILE A 462 9.66 8.97 0.64
C ILE A 462 9.76 7.45 0.74
N ALA A 463 10.63 6.87 -0.08
CA ALA A 463 10.60 5.44 -0.38
C ALA A 463 11.82 4.68 0.15
N ASN A 464 12.63 5.32 1.00
CA ASN A 464 13.80 4.80 1.70
C ASN A 464 14.11 5.74 2.90
N HIS A 465 14.96 5.31 3.82
CA HIS A 465 15.35 6.01 5.04
C HIS A 465 16.48 7.01 4.81
N ARG A 466 17.10 7.05 3.62
CA ARG A 466 18.18 7.98 3.29
C ARG A 466 17.71 9.43 3.42
N ASP A 467 18.65 10.30 3.77
CA ASP A 467 18.36 11.73 3.90
C ASP A 467 18.15 12.41 2.54
N ASP A 468 18.86 11.93 1.51
CA ASP A 468 18.74 12.43 0.13
C ASP A 468 17.42 12.06 -0.56
N ALA A 469 16.61 11.16 0.00
CA ALA A 469 15.25 10.88 -0.46
C ALA A 469 14.36 12.14 -0.47
N LEU A 470 14.68 13.12 0.38
CA LEU A 470 13.98 14.41 0.40
C LEU A 470 14.14 15.19 -0.91
N ALA A 471 15.20 14.97 -1.69
CA ALA A 471 15.37 15.61 -2.99
C ALA A 471 14.28 15.17 -3.99
N GLY A 472 14.07 13.86 -4.11
CA GLY A 472 13.00 13.29 -4.95
C GLY A 472 11.62 13.72 -4.47
N TRP A 473 11.37 13.66 -3.15
CA TRP A 473 10.11 14.11 -2.57
C TRP A 473 9.84 15.59 -2.86
N LEU A 474 10.79 16.49 -2.56
CA LEU A 474 10.60 17.92 -2.76
C LEU A 474 10.37 18.27 -4.24
N LEU A 475 11.22 17.74 -5.12
CA LEU A 475 11.26 18.16 -6.52
C LEU A 475 10.25 17.46 -7.41
N ASN A 476 9.76 16.27 -7.04
CA ASN A 476 8.95 15.46 -7.94
C ASN A 476 7.67 14.86 -7.33
N TYR A 477 7.66 14.53 -6.03
CA TYR A 477 6.53 13.84 -5.40
C TYR A 477 5.73 14.70 -4.42
N SER A 478 5.97 16.01 -4.40
CA SER A 478 5.27 16.95 -3.54
C SER A 478 4.63 18.07 -4.35
N ASP A 479 3.59 18.68 -3.79
CA ASP A 479 2.96 19.89 -4.36
C ASP A 479 3.65 21.17 -3.87
N ILE A 480 4.84 21.07 -3.25
CA ILE A 480 5.50 22.19 -2.58
C ILE A 480 5.80 23.32 -3.58
N GLU A 481 6.30 23.02 -4.77
CA GLU A 481 6.57 24.04 -5.80
C GLU A 481 5.33 24.89 -6.09
N PHE A 482 4.21 24.24 -6.38
CA PHE A 482 2.97 24.89 -6.79
C PHE A 482 2.33 25.69 -5.66
N LEU A 483 2.57 25.29 -4.41
CA LEU A 483 1.95 25.87 -3.23
C LEU A 483 2.87 26.83 -2.46
N SER A 484 4.15 26.94 -2.82
CA SER A 484 5.09 27.84 -2.17
C SER A 484 5.26 29.17 -2.91
N LYS A 485 5.88 30.13 -2.22
CA LYS A 485 6.46 31.31 -2.87
C LYS A 485 7.62 30.86 -3.77
N GLY A 486 7.77 31.50 -4.93
CA GLY A 486 8.82 31.14 -5.89
C GLY A 486 10.24 31.33 -5.34
N GLU A 487 10.47 32.39 -4.55
CA GLU A 487 11.76 32.64 -3.89
C GLU A 487 12.16 31.53 -2.91
N ASP A 488 11.19 31.01 -2.15
CA ASP A 488 11.41 29.93 -1.17
C ASP A 488 11.75 28.62 -1.87
N PHE A 489 11.01 28.28 -2.93
CA PHE A 489 11.28 27.07 -3.70
C PHE A 489 12.66 27.10 -4.37
N ASN A 490 13.00 28.24 -5.00
CA ASN A 490 14.30 28.42 -5.63
C ASN A 490 15.47 28.29 -4.64
N GLN A 491 15.27 28.73 -3.39
CA GLN A 491 16.26 28.54 -2.34
C GLN A 491 16.46 27.05 -2.03
N TRP A 492 15.38 26.27 -1.87
CA TRP A 492 15.50 24.83 -1.60
C TRP A 492 16.09 24.06 -2.78
N VAL A 493 15.74 24.42 -4.01
CA VAL A 493 16.38 23.87 -5.23
C VAL A 493 17.88 24.15 -5.21
N SER A 494 18.29 25.36 -4.81
CA SER A 494 19.72 25.73 -4.75
C SER A 494 20.51 24.88 -3.73
N LEU A 495 19.89 24.49 -2.61
CA LEU A 495 20.51 23.57 -1.64
C LEU A 495 20.75 22.18 -2.26
N ILE A 496 19.80 21.69 -3.05
CA ILE A 496 19.92 20.39 -3.75
C ILE A 496 20.97 20.47 -4.86
N ASP A 497 20.97 21.55 -5.65
CA ASP A 497 21.96 21.77 -6.70
C ASP A 497 23.39 21.85 -6.14
N ALA A 498 23.58 22.49 -4.98
CA ALA A 498 24.89 22.52 -4.30
C ALA A 498 25.35 21.11 -3.88
N TRP A 499 24.44 20.28 -3.34
CA TRP A 499 24.74 18.89 -2.97
C TRP A 499 25.08 18.01 -4.18
N ARG A 500 24.38 18.19 -5.30
CA ARG A 500 24.65 17.45 -6.55
C ARG A 500 26.05 17.70 -7.11
N ALA A 501 26.47 18.96 -7.03
CA ALA A 501 27.73 19.42 -7.61
C ALA A 501 28.97 18.94 -6.85
N ASP A 502 28.84 18.59 -5.56
CA ASP A 502 29.95 18.15 -4.72
C ASP A 502 29.81 16.69 -4.30
N SER A 503 30.66 15.82 -4.86
CA SER A 503 30.69 14.40 -4.55
C SER A 503 30.93 14.07 -3.07
N SER A 504 31.55 14.99 -2.31
CA SER A 504 31.87 14.84 -0.89
C SER A 504 30.80 15.43 0.04
N ALA A 505 29.88 16.23 -0.50
CA ALA A 505 28.84 16.88 0.30
C ALA A 505 27.82 15.87 0.84
N LEU A 506 27.52 16.00 2.13
CA LEU A 506 26.36 15.38 2.76
C LEU A 506 25.09 16.10 2.33
N PHE A 507 23.98 15.38 2.19
CA PHE A 507 22.70 15.99 1.83
C PHE A 507 22.23 16.96 2.95
N PRO A 508 21.82 18.20 2.63
CA PRO A 508 21.44 19.22 3.62
C PRO A 508 20.04 19.00 4.19
N ALA A 509 19.75 17.77 4.64
CA ALA A 509 18.44 17.28 5.04
C ALA A 509 17.80 18.10 6.17
N LYS A 510 18.57 18.35 7.23
CA LYS A 510 18.13 19.13 8.40
C LYS A 510 17.91 20.60 8.08
N GLU A 511 18.76 21.18 7.24
CA GLU A 511 18.62 22.58 6.81
C GLU A 511 17.36 22.75 5.97
N LEU A 512 17.15 21.85 5.01
CA LEU A 512 15.95 21.83 4.18
C LEU A 512 14.68 21.66 5.02
N GLY A 513 14.65 20.65 5.89
CA GLY A 513 13.50 20.39 6.76
C GLY A 513 13.19 21.53 7.72
N LYS A 514 14.23 22.13 8.32
CA LYS A 514 14.09 23.32 9.16
C LYS A 514 13.52 24.49 8.36
N SER A 515 14.05 24.76 7.17
CA SER A 515 13.61 25.86 6.31
C SER A 515 12.13 25.74 5.92
N LEU A 516 11.67 24.53 5.57
CA LEU A 516 10.27 24.26 5.24
C LEU A 516 9.33 24.59 6.41
N VAL A 517 9.73 24.28 7.64
CA VAL A 517 8.93 24.55 8.85
C VAL A 517 9.00 26.02 9.26
N GLU A 518 10.18 26.62 9.32
CA GLU A 518 10.38 28.02 9.74
C GLU A 518 9.76 29.01 8.75
N LYS A 519 9.76 28.69 7.46
CA LYS A 519 9.05 29.46 6.45
C LYS A 519 7.56 29.18 6.46
N HIS A 520 7.01 28.37 7.38
CA HIS A 520 5.60 27.95 7.44
C HIS A 520 5.10 27.39 6.11
N GLN A 521 5.92 26.65 5.37
CA GLN A 521 5.46 25.95 4.18
C GLN A 521 4.64 24.72 4.56
N LEU A 522 5.06 24.04 5.62
CA LEU A 522 4.37 22.86 6.15
C LEU A 522 4.41 22.80 7.68
N ILE A 523 3.51 22.00 8.24
CA ILE A 523 3.44 21.70 9.67
C ILE A 523 3.55 20.17 9.83
N PRO A 524 4.64 19.63 10.40
CA PRO A 524 4.78 18.19 10.67
C PRO A 524 3.77 17.73 11.71
N MET A 525 3.04 16.64 11.43
CA MET A 525 1.94 16.18 12.29
C MET A 525 2.28 14.90 13.01
N PHE A 526 2.47 13.81 12.26
CA PHE A 526 2.56 12.49 12.84
C PHE A 526 3.54 11.59 12.10
N HIS A 527 4.31 10.81 12.85
CA HIS A 527 4.93 9.58 12.35
C HIS A 527 3.96 8.43 12.59
N CYS A 528 4.03 7.40 11.77
CA CYS A 528 3.29 6.15 11.98
C CYS A 528 4.30 5.02 12.07
N TRP A 529 4.07 4.03 12.93
CA TRP A 529 4.77 2.75 12.76
C TRP A 529 4.30 2.04 11.50
N LEU A 530 5.23 1.36 10.86
CA LEU A 530 5.02 0.45 9.74
C LEU A 530 5.54 -0.90 10.18
N GLY A 531 4.86 -1.97 9.78
CA GLY A 531 5.25 -3.30 10.20
C GLY A 531 4.57 -4.39 9.43
N ILE A 532 5.14 -5.58 9.55
CA ILE A 532 4.61 -6.82 8.99
C ILE A 532 4.25 -7.73 10.16
N SER A 533 3.02 -8.23 10.17
CA SER A 533 2.60 -9.22 11.16
C SER A 533 3.36 -10.52 10.95
N LYS A 534 4.12 -10.96 11.98
CA LYS A 534 4.71 -12.30 12.00
C LYS A 534 3.65 -13.40 12.08
N ASP A 535 2.42 -13.11 12.48
CA ASP A 535 1.36 -14.13 12.47
C ASP A 535 0.83 -14.37 11.05
N GLN A 536 0.75 -13.31 10.22
CA GLN A 536 0.33 -13.43 8.81
C GLN A 536 1.47 -13.86 7.88
N CYS A 537 2.71 -13.45 8.18
CA CYS A 537 3.89 -13.69 7.35
C CYS A 537 4.90 -14.64 7.99
N GLY A 538 4.62 -15.29 9.12
CA GLY A 538 5.63 -16.01 9.92
C GLY A 538 6.28 -17.21 9.24
N ALA A 539 5.61 -17.79 8.24
CA ALA A 539 6.21 -18.82 7.39
C ALA A 539 7.21 -18.24 6.37
N LEU A 540 7.09 -16.95 6.04
CA LEU A 540 7.96 -16.27 5.10
C LEU A 540 9.30 -15.94 5.75
N GLN A 541 10.35 -16.43 5.11
CA GLN A 541 11.72 -16.06 5.39
C GLN A 541 12.06 -14.77 4.63
N ASN A 542 12.96 -13.96 5.17
CA ASN A 542 13.39 -12.66 4.62
C ASN A 542 12.27 -11.60 4.51
N ALA A 543 11.12 -11.79 5.16
CA ALA A 543 10.04 -10.80 5.18
C ALA A 543 10.39 -9.64 6.12
N LYS A 544 11.25 -8.72 5.67
CA LYS A 544 11.64 -7.51 6.40
C LYS A 544 10.83 -6.30 5.93
N CYS A 545 10.34 -5.49 6.87
CA CYS A 545 9.63 -4.26 6.54
C CYS A 545 10.60 -3.26 5.91
N ASN A 546 10.21 -2.72 4.75
CA ASN A 546 10.90 -1.64 4.07
C ASN A 546 10.24 -0.29 4.42
N ALA A 547 10.88 0.80 3.98
CA ALA A 547 10.42 2.18 4.14
C ALA A 547 8.98 2.47 3.64
N LEU A 548 8.40 1.59 2.81
CA LEU A 548 7.05 1.74 2.29
C LEU A 548 5.99 0.98 3.10
N GLY A 549 6.40 0.23 4.12
CA GLY A 549 5.52 -0.61 4.95
C GLY A 549 5.20 -1.97 4.36
N TRP A 550 6.04 -2.46 3.44
CA TRP A 550 5.92 -3.76 2.78
C TRP A 550 7.24 -4.54 2.90
N PHE A 551 7.31 -5.77 2.39
CA PHE A 551 8.57 -6.51 2.21
C PHE A 551 8.85 -6.73 0.73
N ASP A 552 10.10 -6.96 0.34
CA ASP A 552 10.42 -7.25 -1.06
C ASP A 552 9.89 -8.63 -1.47
N PHE A 553 8.84 -8.66 -2.29
CA PHE A 553 8.22 -9.88 -2.79
C PHE A 553 9.20 -10.78 -3.55
N SER A 554 10.28 -10.22 -4.12
CA SER A 554 11.24 -10.97 -4.91
C SER A 554 12.24 -11.78 -4.07
N GLN A 555 12.41 -11.43 -2.79
CA GLN A 555 13.44 -12.00 -1.90
C GLN A 555 12.87 -12.97 -0.84
N VAL A 556 11.55 -12.96 -0.64
CA VAL A 556 10.88 -13.81 0.35
C VAL A 556 10.64 -15.23 -0.16
N TRP A 557 10.66 -16.19 0.74
CA TRP A 557 10.41 -17.60 0.43
C TRP A 557 9.85 -18.35 1.64
N VAL A 558 9.37 -19.57 1.41
CA VAL A 558 8.74 -20.39 2.44
C VAL A 558 9.69 -21.51 2.84
N LYS A 559 10.03 -21.58 4.13
CA LYS A 559 10.81 -22.71 4.63
C LYS A 559 9.92 -23.96 4.74
N PRO A 560 10.31 -25.11 4.18
CA PRO A 560 9.56 -26.36 4.35
C PRO A 560 9.49 -26.75 5.83
N ASP A 561 8.35 -27.28 6.25
CA ASP A 561 8.24 -27.90 7.57
C ASP A 561 8.99 -29.25 7.56
N LEU A 562 10.00 -29.37 8.41
CA LEU A 562 10.85 -30.56 8.50
C LEU A 562 10.34 -31.55 9.56
N SER A 563 9.19 -31.28 10.20
CA SER A 563 8.68 -32.07 11.32
C SER A 563 7.90 -33.34 10.93
N GLU A 564 7.70 -33.62 9.64
CA GLU A 564 7.00 -34.82 9.14
C GLU A 564 7.93 -35.87 8.48
N HIS A 565 9.15 -36.06 9.00
CA HIS A 565 10.06 -37.13 8.55
C HIS A 565 10.48 -38.08 9.69
#